data_AF-A0A6G0T1H5-F1
#
_entry.id   AF-A0A6G0T1H5-F1
#
_cell.length_a   1.000
_cell.length_b   1.000
_cell.length_c   1.000
_cell.angle_alpha   90.00
_cell.angle_beta   90.00
_cell.angle_gamma   90.00
#
_symmetry.space_group_name_H-M   'P 1'
#
loop_
_entity.id
_entity.type
_entity.pdbx_description
1 polymer ?
#
loop_
_entity_poly.entity_id
_entity_poly.type
_entity_poly.pdbx_seq_one_letter_code
_entity_poly.pdbx_strand_id
1 'polypeptide(L)'
;MGFCAVVLTCKKCLTHHGEKKTIWAPSEWPTVIRNSRSNIGPYETIILNYNDFLNWNDICNDTFNEAKLKDTMNCDVKFKSIRKVKFSKDNLEELKISYTFKPGENDEDDYKIVNLHGNARLRSTCNTNPVLKHQFKEKLPVTAAKHKDLRNLCLKKIIPEVYHSKYLSIPYKPSVLDVLPETDDEDEID
;
A
#
# COMPACT_ATOMS: atom_id res chain seq x y z
N MET A 1 2.23 0.26 8.70
CA MET A 1 2.41 -0.83 7.72
C MET A 1 1.22 -0.87 6.79
N GLY A 2 1.44 -0.94 5.47
CA GLY A 2 0.38 -1.28 4.49
C GLY A 2 0.30 -0.39 3.25
N PHE A 3 1.34 -0.35 2.40
CA PHE A 3 1.13 -0.02 0.99
C PHE A 3 0.75 -1.30 0.26
N CYS A 4 -0.55 -1.51 0.05
CA CYS A 4 -1.04 -2.60 -0.80
C CYS A 4 -1.11 -2.10 -2.25
N ALA A 5 -0.01 -2.22 -2.97
CA ALA A 5 -0.01 -2.23 -4.43
C ALA A 5 0.56 -3.60 -4.85
N VAL A 6 -0.32 -4.48 -5.31
CA VAL A 6 0.08 -5.79 -5.85
C VAL A 6 0.74 -5.56 -7.20
N VAL A 7 2.03 -5.24 -7.19
CA VAL A 7 2.87 -5.25 -8.40
C VAL A 7 3.43 -6.66 -8.53
N LEU A 8 2.68 -7.56 -9.17
CA LEU A 8 3.15 -8.91 -9.52
C LEU A 8 4.17 -8.84 -10.68
N THR A 9 5.32 -8.22 -10.45
CA THR A 9 6.47 -8.29 -11.35
C THR A 9 7.53 -9.19 -10.74
N CYS A 10 8.01 -10.18 -11.50
CA CYS A 10 9.18 -10.94 -11.13
C CYS A 10 10.38 -9.97 -11.04
N LYS A 11 10.84 -9.67 -9.81
CA LYS A 11 11.94 -8.72 -9.53
C LYS A 11 13.18 -9.00 -10.38
N LYS A 12 13.47 -10.30 -10.62
CA LYS A 12 14.59 -10.78 -11.44
C LYS A 12 14.46 -10.48 -12.95
N CYS A 13 13.25 -10.46 -13.49
CA CYS A 13 13.02 -10.11 -14.90
C CYS A 13 13.16 -8.60 -15.15
N LEU A 14 12.72 -7.79 -14.18
CA LEU A 14 12.79 -6.33 -14.28
C LEU A 14 14.23 -5.82 -14.19
N THR A 15 15.05 -6.36 -13.28
CA THR A 15 16.46 -5.98 -13.15
C THR A 15 17.26 -6.29 -14.42
N HIS A 16 17.15 -7.51 -14.95
CA HIS A 16 17.86 -7.91 -16.17
C HIS A 16 17.43 -7.13 -17.42
N HIS A 17 16.17 -6.68 -17.50
CA HIS A 17 15.68 -5.87 -18.62
C HIS A 17 16.02 -4.38 -18.46
N GLY A 18 16.08 -3.88 -17.23
CA GLY A 18 16.46 -2.50 -16.90
C GLY A 18 17.96 -2.22 -17.08
N GLU A 19 18.83 -3.20 -16.82
CA GLU A 19 20.29 -3.02 -16.96
C GLU A 19 20.75 -2.83 -18.43
N LYS A 20 19.95 -3.31 -19.39
CA LYS A 20 20.31 -3.27 -20.82
C LYS A 20 19.71 -2.07 -21.57
N LYS A 21 18.85 -1.29 -20.92
CA LYS A 21 18.13 -0.18 -21.53
C LYS A 21 18.25 1.06 -20.69
N THR A 22 18.68 2.17 -21.29
CA THR A 22 18.65 3.45 -20.60
C THR A 22 17.21 3.91 -20.45
N ILE A 23 16.75 4.04 -19.21
CA ILE A 23 15.43 4.58 -18.86
C ILE A 23 15.64 6.05 -18.53
N TRP A 24 15.08 6.92 -19.36
CA TRP A 24 15.25 8.36 -19.29
C TRP A 24 14.16 9.05 -18.50
N ALA A 25 12.98 8.46 -18.37
CA ALA A 25 11.86 9.06 -17.65
C ALA A 25 11.00 8.04 -16.91
N PRO A 26 10.37 8.41 -15.78
CA PRO A 26 9.47 7.50 -15.06
C PRO A 26 8.27 7.02 -15.88
N SER A 27 7.93 7.70 -16.98
CA SER A 27 6.85 7.33 -17.90
C SER A 27 7.19 6.13 -18.76
N GLU A 28 8.46 5.76 -18.87
CA GLU A 28 8.91 4.62 -19.65
C GLU A 28 8.81 3.32 -18.86
N TRP A 29 8.77 3.38 -17.52
CA TRP A 29 8.66 2.21 -16.65
C TRP A 29 7.49 1.29 -16.98
N PRO A 30 6.26 1.77 -17.23
CA PRO A 30 5.15 0.90 -17.64
C PRO A 30 5.45 0.12 -18.92
N THR A 31 6.18 0.70 -19.86
CA THR A 31 6.58 0.03 -21.10
C THR A 31 7.69 -0.98 -20.86
N VAL A 32 8.66 -0.67 -20.02
CA VAL A 32 9.72 -1.61 -19.60
C VAL A 32 9.11 -2.80 -18.87
N ILE A 33 8.19 -2.55 -17.93
CA ILE A 33 7.48 -3.58 -17.17
C ILE A 33 6.68 -4.49 -18.12
N ARG A 34 5.90 -3.89 -19.05
CA ARG A 34 5.18 -4.65 -20.08
C ARG A 34 6.10 -5.54 -20.91
N ASN A 35 7.28 -5.06 -21.29
CA ASN A 35 8.19 -5.80 -22.17
C ASN A 35 9.18 -6.72 -21.45
N SER A 36 9.20 -6.70 -20.12
CA SER A 36 10.17 -7.46 -19.30
C SER A 36 9.83 -8.94 -19.14
N ARG A 37 8.61 -9.38 -19.47
CA ARG A 37 8.17 -10.77 -19.32
C ARG A 37 8.38 -11.57 -20.61
N SER A 38 9.01 -12.74 -20.47
CA SER A 38 9.22 -13.68 -21.59
C SER A 38 7.95 -14.42 -22.01
N ASN A 39 6.97 -14.59 -21.11
CA ASN A 39 5.71 -15.26 -21.38
C ASN A 39 4.57 -14.23 -21.42
N ILE A 40 4.03 -13.99 -22.61
CA ILE A 40 2.95 -13.05 -22.88
C ILE A 40 1.63 -13.77 -22.61
N GLY A 41 1.16 -13.72 -21.36
CA GLY A 41 -0.27 -13.84 -21.08
C GLY A 41 -0.95 -12.47 -21.33
N PRO A 42 -2.25 -12.41 -21.63
CA PRO A 42 -2.96 -11.14 -21.73
C PRO A 42 -3.07 -10.52 -20.33
N TYR A 43 -2.30 -9.48 -20.07
CA TYR A 43 -2.45 -8.67 -18.86
C TYR A 43 -2.56 -7.20 -19.21
N GLU A 44 -3.43 -6.51 -18.48
CA GLU A 44 -3.59 -5.07 -18.57
C GLU A 44 -2.64 -4.40 -17.57
N THR A 45 -1.87 -3.42 -18.04
CA THR A 45 -1.02 -2.60 -17.16
C THR A 45 -1.75 -1.32 -16.85
N ILE A 46 -2.23 -1.19 -15.61
CA ILE A 46 -2.90 0.00 -15.13
C ILE A 46 -1.84 0.97 -14.59
N ILE A 47 -1.76 2.16 -15.18
CA ILE A 47 -0.88 3.22 -14.71
C ILE A 47 -1.64 4.04 -13.68
N LEU A 48 -1.19 4.00 -12.43
CA LEU A 48 -1.79 4.75 -11.33
C LEU A 48 -1.20 6.16 -11.24
N ASN A 49 -2.05 7.14 -10.96
CA ASN A 49 -1.69 8.51 -10.67
C ASN A 49 -1.66 8.76 -9.15
N TYR A 50 -1.09 9.90 -8.74
CA TYR A 50 -1.01 10.28 -7.32
C TYR A 50 -2.39 10.40 -6.64
N ASN A 51 -3.45 10.70 -7.41
CA ASN A 51 -4.83 10.75 -6.92
C ASN A 51 -5.45 9.37 -6.67
N ASP A 52 -4.89 8.29 -7.21
CA ASP A 52 -5.48 6.95 -7.08
C ASP A 52 -5.12 6.28 -5.75
N PHE A 53 -4.16 6.86 -5.01
CA PHE A 53 -3.76 6.36 -3.70
C PHE A 53 -4.73 6.86 -2.63
N LEU A 54 -5.33 5.93 -1.90
CA LEU A 54 -6.27 6.20 -0.82
C LEU A 54 -5.63 5.96 0.55
N ASN A 55 -5.99 6.76 1.54
CA ASN A 55 -5.56 6.58 2.92
C ASN A 55 -6.46 5.56 3.62
N TRP A 56 -5.90 4.38 3.91
CA TRP A 56 -6.59 3.32 4.63
C TRP A 56 -6.39 3.40 6.15
N ASN A 57 -5.43 4.18 6.64
CA ASN A 57 -5.14 4.26 8.07
C ASN A 57 -6.33 4.86 8.85
N ASP A 58 -6.99 5.86 8.28
CA ASP A 58 -8.15 6.51 8.91
C ASP A 58 -9.28 5.49 9.11
N ILE A 59 -9.55 4.67 8.09
CA ILE A 59 -10.56 3.59 8.15
C ILE A 59 -10.13 2.49 9.10
N CYS A 60 -8.86 2.08 9.05
CA CYS A 60 -8.33 1.07 9.95
C CYS A 60 -8.48 1.51 11.40
N ASN A 61 -8.15 2.76 11.73
CA ASN A 61 -8.32 3.31 13.06
C ASN A 61 -9.80 3.37 13.43
N ASP A 62 -10.67 3.90 12.57
CA ASP A 62 -12.10 4.01 12.86
C ASP A 62 -12.76 2.65 13.13
N THR A 63 -12.42 1.65 12.32
CA THR A 63 -13.01 0.30 12.29
C THR A 63 -12.37 -0.65 13.31
N PHE A 64 -11.04 -0.66 13.42
CA PHE A 64 -10.27 -1.60 14.22
C PHE A 64 -9.60 -0.95 15.44
N ASN A 65 -10.29 0.00 16.09
CA ASN A 65 -9.86 0.51 17.39
C ASN A 65 -9.88 -0.62 18.42
N GLU A 66 -8.72 -0.95 19.00
CA GLU A 66 -8.54 -2.02 20.00
C GLU A 66 -9.52 -1.88 21.19
N ALA A 67 -9.87 -0.65 21.55
CA ALA A 67 -10.83 -0.36 22.63
C ALA A 67 -12.30 -0.72 22.29
N LYS A 68 -12.64 -0.92 21.01
CA LYS A 68 -14.02 -1.12 20.52
C LYS A 68 -14.35 -2.58 20.20
N LEU A 69 -13.34 -3.41 19.93
CA LEU A 69 -13.56 -4.77 19.45
C LEU A 69 -13.46 -5.76 20.60
N LYS A 70 -14.63 -6.21 21.04
CA LYS A 70 -14.78 -7.22 22.07
C LYS A 70 -15.40 -8.48 21.49
N ASP A 71 -14.92 -9.61 21.97
CA ASP A 71 -15.53 -10.92 21.70
C ASP A 71 -16.94 -10.96 22.31
N THR A 72 -17.76 -11.94 21.90
CA THR A 72 -19.06 -12.26 22.52
C THR A 72 -18.91 -12.50 24.04
N MET A 73 -17.71 -12.90 24.49
CA MET A 73 -17.34 -13.07 25.90
C MET A 73 -16.83 -11.78 26.58
N ASN A 74 -16.95 -10.62 25.92
CA ASN A 74 -16.49 -9.31 26.39
C ASN A 74 -14.96 -9.24 26.67
N CYS A 75 -14.18 -10.15 26.08
CA CYS A 75 -12.72 -10.14 26.15
C CYS A 75 -12.12 -9.29 25.01
N ASP A 76 -11.01 -8.61 25.31
CA ASP A 76 -10.27 -7.81 24.34
C ASP A 76 -9.60 -8.72 23.29
N VAL A 77 -9.73 -8.36 22.01
CA VAL A 77 -9.20 -9.13 20.89
C VAL A 77 -7.71 -8.86 20.70
N LYS A 78 -6.88 -9.90 20.84
CA LYS A 78 -5.42 -9.80 20.64
C LYS A 78 -5.07 -9.99 19.17
N PHE A 79 -5.02 -8.92 18.39
CA PHE A 79 -4.74 -8.95 16.95
C PHE A 79 -3.45 -9.68 16.58
N LYS A 80 -2.37 -9.51 17.37
CA LYS A 80 -1.07 -10.16 17.12
C LYS A 80 -1.13 -11.69 17.18
N SER A 81 -2.13 -12.26 17.84
CA SER A 81 -2.25 -13.71 18.04
C SER A 81 -3.22 -14.36 17.05
N ILE A 82 -3.88 -13.58 16.20
CA ILE A 82 -4.86 -14.08 15.24
C ILE A 82 -4.15 -14.92 14.17
N ARG A 83 -4.71 -16.09 13.87
CA ARG A 83 -4.15 -17.04 12.90
C ARG A 83 -5.09 -17.32 11.72
N LYS A 84 -6.39 -17.36 11.96
CA LYS A 84 -7.43 -17.53 10.94
C LYS A 84 -8.51 -16.47 11.12
N VAL A 85 -8.97 -15.91 10.01
CA VAL A 85 -10.09 -14.97 9.97
C VAL A 85 -11.04 -15.40 8.87
N LYS A 86 -12.32 -15.56 9.19
CA LYS A 86 -13.37 -15.92 8.24
C LYS A 86 -14.38 -14.80 8.16
N PHE A 87 -14.58 -14.31 6.94
CA PHE A 87 -15.60 -13.32 6.60
C PHE A 87 -16.74 -14.02 5.86
N SER A 88 -17.98 -13.76 6.26
CA SER A 88 -19.16 -14.19 5.51
C SER A 88 -19.76 -12.99 4.79
N LYS A 89 -20.14 -13.15 3.53
CA LYS A 89 -20.87 -12.11 2.79
C LYS A 89 -22.30 -11.95 3.32
N ASP A 90 -22.85 -13.00 3.91
CA ASP A 90 -24.22 -13.03 4.42
C ASP A 90 -24.35 -12.26 5.74
N ASN A 91 -23.29 -12.26 6.56
CA ASN A 91 -23.22 -11.53 7.83
C ASN A 91 -22.07 -10.53 7.79
N LEU A 92 -22.34 -9.33 7.28
CA LEU A 92 -21.35 -8.24 7.17
C LEU A 92 -20.89 -7.67 8.53
N GLU A 93 -21.62 -7.97 9.60
CA GLU A 93 -21.42 -7.39 10.93
C GLU A 93 -20.61 -8.29 11.87
N GLU A 94 -20.37 -9.54 11.47
CA GLU A 94 -19.73 -10.57 12.30
C GLU A 94 -18.38 -10.99 11.73
N LEU A 95 -17.35 -10.89 12.56
CA LEU A 95 -16.00 -11.34 12.26
C LEU A 95 -15.69 -12.62 13.03
N LYS A 96 -15.43 -13.73 12.32
CA LYS A 96 -15.04 -15.00 12.95
C LYS A 96 -13.53 -15.10 13.01
N ILE A 97 -12.98 -15.12 14.22
CA ILE A 97 -11.53 -15.12 14.48
C ILE A 97 -11.15 -16.42 15.19
N SER A 98 -10.08 -17.08 14.74
CA SER A 98 -9.49 -18.20 15.45
C SER A 98 -7.98 -18.00 15.69
N TYR A 99 -7.55 -18.45 16.87
CA TYR A 99 -6.18 -18.33 17.38
C TYR A 99 -5.36 -19.61 17.17
N THR A 100 -5.97 -20.67 16.64
CA THR A 100 -5.35 -21.99 16.45
C THR A 100 -5.43 -22.41 14.99
N PHE A 101 -4.40 -23.11 14.51
CA PHE A 101 -4.42 -23.72 13.17
C PHE A 101 -5.06 -25.11 13.15
N LYS A 102 -5.15 -25.76 14.32
CA LYS A 102 -5.70 -27.11 14.44
C LYS A 102 -7.22 -27.06 14.25
N PRO A 103 -7.81 -27.97 13.44
CA PRO A 103 -9.25 -28.20 13.51
C PRO A 103 -9.60 -28.70 14.92
N GLY A 104 -10.72 -28.26 15.47
CA GLY A 104 -11.22 -28.78 16.75
C GLY A 104 -11.55 -30.27 16.63
N GLU A 105 -11.74 -30.95 17.77
CA GLU A 105 -12.00 -32.41 17.86
C GLU A 105 -13.19 -32.91 17.02
N ASN A 106 -14.04 -32.02 16.50
CA ASN A 106 -15.24 -32.34 15.72
C ASN A 106 -15.22 -31.78 14.28
N ASP A 107 -14.05 -31.50 13.69
CA ASP A 107 -13.88 -30.80 12.39
C ASP A 107 -14.48 -29.38 12.33
N GLU A 108 -15.00 -28.88 13.46
CA GLU A 108 -15.40 -27.48 13.63
C GLU A 108 -14.21 -26.68 14.18
N ASP A 109 -13.78 -25.68 13.43
CA ASP A 109 -12.78 -24.72 13.90
C ASP A 109 -13.37 -23.89 15.07
N ASP A 110 -12.60 -23.74 16.15
CA ASP A 110 -12.93 -22.87 17.28
C ASP A 110 -12.91 -21.39 16.85
N TYR A 111 -14.02 -20.90 16.30
CA TYR A 111 -14.19 -19.50 15.93
C TYR A 111 -14.81 -18.70 17.07
N LYS A 112 -14.15 -17.63 17.47
CA LYS A 112 -14.72 -16.56 18.30
C LYS A 112 -15.38 -15.53 17.40
N ILE A 113 -16.60 -15.12 17.75
CA ILE A 113 -17.38 -14.14 16.99
C ILE A 113 -17.16 -12.76 17.61
N VAL A 114 -16.58 -11.86 16.81
CA VAL A 114 -16.37 -10.46 17.15
C VAL A 114 -17.37 -9.63 16.37
N ASN A 115 -18.20 -8.87 17.09
CA ASN A 115 -19.14 -7.95 16.46
C ASN A 115 -18.41 -6.65 16.13
N LEU A 116 -18.46 -6.24 14.86
CA LEU A 116 -17.79 -5.03 14.39
C LEU A 116 -18.50 -3.73 14.88
N HIS A 117 -19.77 -3.83 15.30
CA HIS A 117 -20.59 -2.71 15.78
C HIS A 117 -20.94 -2.79 17.29
N GLY A 118 -20.02 -3.27 18.13
CA GLY A 118 -20.25 -3.41 19.57
C GLY A 118 -20.54 -2.10 20.32
N ASN A 119 -21.84 -1.84 20.58
CA ASN A 119 -22.40 -1.00 21.65
C ASN A 119 -21.71 0.36 21.95
N ALA A 120 -21.93 1.36 21.10
CA ALA A 120 -21.74 2.75 21.49
C ALA A 120 -23.06 3.35 22.03
N ARG A 121 -23.32 3.25 23.35
CA ARG A 121 -24.19 4.22 24.06
C ARG A 121 -23.46 5.56 24.28
N LEU A 122 -22.63 5.96 23.32
CA LEU A 122 -21.93 7.23 23.25
C LEU A 122 -22.08 7.69 21.82
N ARG A 123 -22.68 8.88 21.63
CA ARG A 123 -23.02 9.55 20.35
C ARG A 123 -22.16 9.02 19.20
N SER A 124 -22.73 8.07 18.46
CA SER A 124 -22.03 7.37 17.42
C SER A 124 -21.72 8.32 16.26
N THR A 125 -20.44 8.61 16.07
CA THR A 125 -19.90 9.20 14.84
C THR A 125 -19.38 8.11 13.89
N CYS A 126 -19.76 6.84 14.06
CA CYS A 126 -19.40 5.82 13.08
C CYS A 126 -20.24 6.04 11.81
N ASN A 127 -19.68 6.85 10.91
CA ASN A 127 -20.26 7.10 9.61
C ASN A 127 -20.18 5.78 8.83
N THR A 128 -21.33 5.18 8.52
CA THR A 128 -21.44 3.86 7.86
C THR A 128 -20.91 3.86 6.42
N ASN A 129 -20.49 5.02 5.90
CA ASN A 129 -19.74 5.19 4.66
C ASN A 129 -18.53 6.11 4.93
N PRO A 130 -17.37 5.58 5.35
CA PRO A 130 -16.18 6.40 5.44
C PRO A 130 -15.80 6.87 4.04
N VAL A 131 -15.85 8.19 3.81
CA VAL A 131 -15.34 8.78 2.57
C VAL A 131 -13.83 8.61 2.57
N LEU A 132 -13.34 7.67 1.75
CA LEU A 132 -11.91 7.45 1.53
C LEU A 132 -11.27 8.74 1.06
N LYS A 133 -10.32 9.25 1.84
CA LYS A 133 -9.53 10.42 1.48
C LYS A 133 -8.34 9.99 0.63
N HIS A 134 -7.98 10.82 -0.34
CA HIS A 134 -6.74 10.63 -1.08
C HIS A 134 -5.54 10.74 -0.14
N GLN A 135 -4.61 9.78 -0.23
CA GLN A 135 -3.37 9.75 0.52
C GLN A 135 -2.48 10.95 0.15
N PHE A 136 -2.44 11.28 -1.13
CA PHE A 136 -1.67 12.40 -1.65
C PHE A 136 -2.60 13.46 -2.24
N LYS A 137 -2.41 14.72 -1.85
CA LYS A 137 -3.17 15.87 -2.38
C LYS A 137 -2.54 16.44 -3.65
N GLU A 138 -1.21 16.32 -3.76
CA GLU A 138 -0.40 16.83 -4.85
C GLU A 138 0.74 15.86 -5.14
N LYS A 139 1.42 16.06 -6.26
CA LYS A 139 2.65 15.31 -6.58
C LYS A 139 3.69 15.55 -5.50
N LEU A 140 4.38 14.48 -5.11
CA LEU A 140 5.44 14.56 -4.11
C LEU A 140 6.55 15.51 -4.60
N PRO A 141 6.87 16.56 -3.83
CA PRO A 141 7.92 17.49 -4.20
C PRO A 141 9.31 16.87 -3.97
N VAL A 142 10.25 17.26 -4.82
CA VAL A 142 11.66 16.88 -4.68
C VAL A 142 12.45 17.97 -3.97
N THR A 143 13.66 17.63 -3.53
CA THR A 143 14.57 18.63 -2.95
C THR A 143 15.03 19.64 -3.98
N ALA A 144 15.32 20.86 -3.52
CA ALA A 144 15.83 21.93 -4.40
C ALA A 144 17.15 21.51 -5.10
N ALA A 145 18.01 20.77 -4.40
CA ALA A 145 19.25 20.23 -4.96
C ALA A 145 18.98 19.25 -6.11
N LYS A 146 18.10 18.26 -5.91
CA LYS A 146 17.71 17.31 -6.96
C LYS A 146 17.06 18.00 -8.16
N HIS A 147 16.15 18.95 -7.92
CA HIS A 147 15.50 19.68 -9.01
C HIS A 147 16.50 20.49 -9.85
N LYS A 148 17.48 21.14 -9.19
CA LYS A 148 18.58 21.85 -9.88
C LYS A 148 19.42 20.89 -10.71
N ASP A 149 19.73 19.71 -10.17
CA ASP A 149 20.50 18.70 -10.90
C ASP A 149 19.75 18.16 -12.12
N LEU A 150 18.47 17.82 -11.98
CA LEU A 150 17.60 17.43 -13.10
C LEU A 150 17.54 18.50 -14.19
N ARG A 151 17.46 19.78 -13.81
CA ARG A 151 17.53 20.89 -14.77
C ARG A 151 18.87 20.93 -15.49
N ASN A 152 19.98 20.74 -14.77
CA ASN A 152 21.31 20.71 -15.38
C ASN A 152 21.46 19.55 -16.36
N LEU A 153 20.90 18.37 -16.05
CA LEU A 153 20.90 17.21 -16.95
C LEU A 153 20.09 17.47 -18.23
N CYS A 154 18.99 18.21 -18.13
CA CYS A 154 18.23 18.67 -19.30
C CYS A 154 19.04 19.67 -20.14
N LEU A 155 19.68 20.67 -19.51
CA LEU A 155 20.50 21.68 -20.21
C LEU A 155 21.71 21.07 -20.93
N LYS A 156 22.36 20.07 -20.31
CA LYS A 156 23.47 19.32 -20.90
C LYS A 156 23.04 18.36 -22.01
N LYS A 157 21.74 18.29 -22.33
CA LYS A 157 21.14 17.33 -23.29
C LYS A 157 21.50 15.87 -22.99
N ILE A 158 21.80 15.54 -21.73
CA ILE A 158 21.99 14.16 -21.28
C ILE A 158 20.62 13.48 -21.28
N ILE A 159 19.60 14.15 -20.75
CA ILE A 159 18.21 13.72 -20.85
C ILE A 159 17.65 14.17 -22.22
N PRO A 160 16.98 13.30 -22.99
CA PRO A 160 16.33 13.68 -24.25
C PRO A 160 15.29 14.79 -24.08
N GLU A 161 15.21 15.69 -25.07
CA GLU A 161 14.32 16.87 -25.06
C GLU A 161 12.84 16.52 -24.87
N VAL A 162 12.41 15.35 -25.35
CA VAL A 162 11.05 14.80 -25.20
C VAL A 162 10.62 14.72 -23.72
N TYR A 163 11.57 14.54 -22.80
CA TYR A 163 11.30 14.38 -21.38
C TYR A 163 11.54 15.64 -20.54
N HIS A 164 12.07 16.72 -21.12
CA HIS A 164 12.39 17.94 -20.37
C HIS A 164 11.16 18.55 -19.70
N SER A 165 10.03 18.61 -20.40
CA SER A 165 8.77 19.13 -19.87
C SER A 165 8.33 18.39 -18.60
N LYS A 166 8.51 17.07 -18.57
CA LYS A 166 8.17 16.24 -17.42
C LYS A 166 9.02 16.62 -16.21
N TYR A 167 10.34 16.73 -16.37
CA TYR A 167 11.25 17.06 -15.28
C TYR A 167 11.09 18.49 -14.75
N LEU A 168 10.84 19.45 -15.65
CA LEU A 168 10.61 20.85 -15.27
C LEU A 168 9.27 21.08 -14.56
N SER A 169 8.29 20.19 -14.77
CA SER A 169 6.98 20.26 -14.11
C SER A 169 6.94 19.70 -12.68
N ILE A 170 8.04 19.14 -12.18
CA ILE A 170 8.10 18.51 -10.86
C ILE A 170 8.17 19.61 -9.79
N PRO A 171 7.25 19.62 -8.79
CA PRO A 171 7.31 20.59 -7.71
C PRO A 171 8.56 20.35 -6.85
N TYR A 172 9.13 21.42 -6.28
CA TYR A 172 10.28 21.33 -5.38
C TYR A 172 10.01 22.06 -4.07
N LYS A 173 10.54 21.53 -2.97
CA LYS A 173 10.49 22.18 -1.65
C LYS A 173 11.86 22.02 -0.96
N PRO A 174 12.40 23.07 -0.31
CA PRO A 174 13.70 23.00 0.34
C PRO A 174 13.72 22.19 1.64
N SER A 175 12.55 22.03 2.30
CA SER A 175 12.46 21.36 3.61
C SER A 175 12.28 19.83 3.53
N VAL A 176 12.24 19.26 2.33
CA VAL A 176 12.04 17.81 2.16
C VAL A 176 13.40 17.14 2.34
N LEU A 177 13.49 16.22 3.30
CA LEU A 177 14.65 15.35 3.44
C LEU A 177 14.59 14.26 2.39
N ASP A 178 15.71 14.05 1.71
CA ASP A 178 15.83 13.12 0.60
C ASP A 178 16.30 11.76 1.05
N VAL A 179 15.61 11.22 2.05
CA VAL A 179 16.00 9.97 2.71
C VAL A 179 14.85 9.00 2.50
N LEU A 180 15.16 7.82 1.97
CA LEU A 180 14.20 6.72 2.01
C LEU A 180 13.97 6.38 3.49
N PRO A 181 12.73 6.16 3.93
CA PRO A 181 12.52 5.65 5.27
C PRO A 181 13.34 4.36 5.42
N GLU A 182 14.03 4.23 6.55
CA GLU A 182 14.76 3.00 6.91
C GLU A 182 13.76 1.83 6.76
N THR A 183 14.07 0.92 5.85
CA THR A 183 13.38 -0.35 5.74
C THR A 183 13.80 -1.19 6.94
N ASP A 184 12.83 -1.76 7.66
CA ASP A 184 13.03 -2.69 8.79
C ASP A 184 14.27 -3.57 8.55
N ASP A 185 15.31 -3.37 9.37
CA ASP A 185 16.47 -4.25 9.48
C ASP A 185 16.03 -5.52 10.22
N GLU A 186 15.29 -6.40 9.55
CA GLU A 186 14.95 -7.74 10.04
C GLU A 186 15.78 -8.77 9.25
N ASP A 187 17.11 -8.71 9.37
CA ASP A 187 18.05 -9.73 8.84
C ASP A 187 19.37 -9.81 9.67
N GLU A 188 19.30 -9.64 11.00
CA GLU A 188 20.40 -10.02 11.91
C GLU A 188 19.90 -11.01 12.97
N ILE A 189 19.94 -12.30 12.63
CA ILE A 189 19.95 -13.42 13.58
C ILE A 189 21.11 -14.33 13.17
N ASP A 190 22.25 -14.18 13.83
CA ASP A 190 23.26 -15.22 14.00
C ASP A 190 23.19 -15.76 15.44
#